data_AF-A0A8J6XPE2-F1
#
_entry.id   AF-A0A8J6XPE2-F1
#
_cell.length_a   1.000
_cell.length_b   1.000
_cell.length_c   1.000
_cell.angle_alpha   90.00
_cell.angle_beta   90.00
_cell.angle_gamma   90.00
#
_symmetry.space_group_name_H-M   'P 1'
#
loop_
_entity.id
_entity.type
_entity.pdbx_description
1 polymer ?
#
loop_
_entity_poly.entity_id
_entity_poly.type
_entity_poly.pdbx_seq_one_letter_code
_entity_poly.pdbx_strand_id
1 'polypeptide(L)'
;MPVDYAGNSLGTARIINVTNSSQVFTDYISRIDSNDYYKFSLTGRSSFNLVLNGLTDNVDVRLLNDNGSVIASSTNQRRNAEYVNSTLNAGNYYIQVYRVQDANTYYNLKVSSSASLDWFEQNIQDTGIRAAARSRFADNMIDRNDMIAILRDAKDYGVVDGTELKDLRTLVSNASYLKIPEYVRVLAHKVVNSDPANQKYQGNTLGNLSVGSSDRQMENLINKWFLGGDRPQTPYTYQYASGSLFQNGVSYSDVKQGDMNDCYLLTGLAATASSSPSKIESMFINNGDNTFTVRFYNKGVADYVTVDRYLPTTAQGYFVYANKGDYYNHSSNELWVALAEKAYAQLNESGWIYRDNTNSYNGIGNGGYVNDALAQITGYSTSFGNPINFSAIVNAVNSGQLIGLSTKSNTAQNIVSNHAYALLGYNPASQQFTLFNPWGINNNSTKPGIVQLNWSEIQTSFNYWDGTINRA
;
A
#
# COMPACT_ATOMS: atom_id res chain seq x y z
N MET A 1 -35.59 -58.69 5.02
CA MET A 1 -35.53 -57.22 4.86
C MET A 1 -34.15 -56.89 4.31
N PRO A 2 -34.03 -55.93 3.38
CA PRO A 2 -32.74 -55.37 3.00
C PRO A 2 -31.97 -54.92 4.24
N VAL A 3 -30.64 -54.99 4.21
CA VAL A 3 -29.80 -54.50 5.30
C VAL A 3 -29.71 -52.99 5.18
N ASP A 4 -30.17 -52.27 6.20
CA ASP A 4 -30.07 -50.81 6.33
C ASP A 4 -28.71 -50.46 6.94
N TYR A 5 -27.90 -49.69 6.22
CA TYR A 5 -26.62 -49.19 6.69
C TYR A 5 -26.61 -47.67 6.98
N ALA A 6 -27.62 -46.92 6.55
CA ALA A 6 -27.63 -45.46 6.58
C ALA A 6 -28.87 -44.93 7.29
N GLY A 7 -28.69 -44.26 8.43
CA GLY A 7 -29.82 -43.84 9.25
C GLY A 7 -30.69 -42.72 8.63
N ASN A 8 -31.93 -42.64 9.13
CA ASN A 8 -32.98 -41.72 8.67
C ASN A 8 -32.86 -40.26 9.17
N SER A 9 -31.71 -39.86 9.72
CA SER A 9 -31.51 -38.50 10.23
C SER A 9 -30.05 -38.05 10.16
N LEU A 10 -29.79 -36.74 10.25
CA LEU A 10 -28.43 -36.19 10.35
C LEU A 10 -27.62 -36.79 11.50
N GLY A 11 -28.26 -37.05 12.65
CA GLY A 11 -27.59 -37.61 13.84
C GLY A 11 -27.27 -39.10 13.74
N THR A 12 -27.90 -39.82 12.80
CA THR A 12 -27.71 -41.26 12.56
C THR A 12 -27.06 -41.53 11.20
N ALA A 13 -26.51 -40.50 10.57
CA ALA A 13 -25.92 -40.59 9.24
C ALA A 13 -24.71 -41.54 9.20
N ARG A 14 -24.63 -42.35 8.15
CA ARG A 14 -23.49 -43.23 7.89
C ARG A 14 -22.26 -42.40 7.54
N ILE A 15 -21.19 -42.52 8.33
CA ILE A 15 -19.93 -41.85 8.04
C ILE A 15 -19.25 -42.54 6.85
N ILE A 16 -18.89 -41.76 5.84
CA ILE A 16 -18.20 -42.23 4.64
C ILE A 16 -16.95 -41.40 4.36
N ASN A 17 -15.95 -42.04 3.76
CA ASN A 17 -14.76 -41.37 3.26
C ASN A 17 -14.95 -41.05 1.78
N VAL A 18 -14.68 -39.80 1.41
CA VAL A 18 -14.71 -39.35 0.01
C VAL A 18 -13.28 -39.03 -0.41
N THR A 19 -12.84 -39.67 -1.50
CA THR A 19 -11.47 -39.55 -2.04
C THR A 19 -11.52 -39.25 -3.54
N ASN A 20 -10.35 -39.05 -4.15
CA ASN A 20 -10.24 -38.83 -5.61
C ASN A 20 -10.66 -40.03 -6.45
N SER A 21 -10.68 -41.23 -5.85
CA SER A 21 -11.25 -42.43 -6.45
C SER A 21 -12.73 -42.55 -6.13
N SER A 22 -13.54 -42.90 -7.14
CA SER A 22 -14.97 -43.16 -6.94
C SER A 22 -15.19 -44.28 -5.93
N GLN A 23 -15.82 -43.96 -4.81
CA GLN A 23 -16.34 -44.90 -3.83
C GLN A 23 -17.80 -45.22 -4.17
N VAL A 24 -18.28 -46.41 -3.82
CA VAL A 24 -19.66 -46.84 -4.08
C VAL A 24 -20.26 -47.40 -2.80
N PHE A 25 -21.41 -46.86 -2.40
CA PHE A 25 -22.21 -47.30 -1.27
C PHE A 25 -23.56 -47.78 -1.78
N THR A 26 -24.07 -48.89 -1.25
CA THR A 26 -25.34 -49.47 -1.66
C THR A 26 -26.28 -49.55 -0.47
N ASP A 27 -27.54 -49.18 -0.68
CA ASP A 27 -28.59 -49.29 0.33
C ASP A 27 -29.98 -49.41 -0.34
N TYR A 28 -31.04 -49.37 0.47
CA TYR A 28 -32.42 -49.54 0.01
C TYR A 28 -33.42 -48.57 0.65
N ILE A 29 -34.05 -47.73 -0.18
CA ILE A 29 -35.16 -46.87 0.23
C ILE A 29 -36.47 -47.64 0.20
N SER A 30 -37.32 -47.44 1.21
CA SER A 30 -38.63 -48.06 1.36
C SER A 30 -39.66 -47.16 2.05
N ARG A 31 -40.90 -47.65 2.22
CA ARG A 31 -41.92 -46.92 3.00
C ARG A 31 -41.59 -46.75 4.48
N ILE A 32 -40.87 -47.69 5.08
CA ILE A 32 -40.49 -47.65 6.52
C ILE A 32 -39.17 -46.87 6.68
N ASP A 33 -38.30 -47.01 5.69
CA ASP A 33 -36.96 -46.43 5.63
C ASP A 33 -36.89 -45.42 4.48
N SER A 34 -37.31 -44.19 4.77
CA SER A 34 -37.66 -43.21 3.73
C SER A 34 -36.52 -42.25 3.39
N ASN A 35 -35.46 -42.27 4.20
CA ASN A 35 -34.30 -41.40 4.05
C ASN A 35 -33.04 -42.14 4.47
N ASP A 36 -32.00 -41.97 3.66
CA ASP A 36 -30.67 -42.44 4.01
C ASP A 36 -29.74 -41.24 4.06
N TYR A 37 -29.16 -41.01 5.23
CA TYR A 37 -28.17 -39.95 5.43
C TYR A 37 -26.76 -40.51 5.46
N TYR A 38 -25.89 -39.85 4.71
CA TYR A 38 -24.44 -40.07 4.72
C TYR A 38 -23.74 -38.81 5.17
N LYS A 39 -22.64 -38.95 5.93
CA LYS A 39 -21.82 -37.83 6.41
C LYS A 39 -20.39 -37.97 5.91
N PHE A 40 -19.80 -36.88 5.43
CA PHE A 40 -18.39 -36.83 5.07
C PHE A 40 -17.77 -35.47 5.44
N SER A 41 -16.44 -35.43 5.49
CA SER A 41 -15.67 -34.21 5.77
C SER A 41 -14.65 -33.97 4.67
N LEU A 42 -14.45 -32.71 4.31
CA LEU A 42 -13.39 -32.26 3.42
C LEU A 42 -12.38 -31.43 4.23
N THR A 43 -11.09 -31.73 4.07
CA THR A 43 -10.00 -31.00 4.74
C THR A 43 -9.57 -29.75 3.97
N GLY A 44 -9.98 -29.63 2.71
CA GLY A 44 -9.66 -28.52 1.81
C GLY A 44 -10.72 -28.35 0.73
N ARG A 45 -10.69 -27.19 0.04
CA ARG A 45 -11.60 -26.91 -1.06
C ARG A 45 -11.48 -28.00 -2.13
N SER A 46 -12.60 -28.62 -2.50
CA SER A 46 -12.62 -29.78 -3.38
C SER A 46 -13.75 -29.71 -4.39
N SER A 47 -13.52 -30.18 -5.62
CA SER A 47 -14.60 -30.56 -6.51
C SER A 47 -15.20 -31.87 -5.99
N PHE A 48 -16.50 -31.90 -5.75
CA PHE A 48 -17.26 -33.05 -5.26
C PHE A 48 -18.21 -33.52 -6.35
N ASN A 49 -18.23 -34.83 -6.57
CA ASN A 49 -19.11 -35.48 -7.53
C ASN A 49 -19.91 -36.58 -6.84
N LEU A 50 -21.19 -36.62 -7.13
CA LEU A 50 -22.15 -37.62 -6.67
C LEU A 50 -22.95 -38.14 -7.86
N VAL A 51 -23.11 -39.46 -7.91
CA VAL A 51 -24.04 -40.14 -8.82
C VAL A 51 -24.87 -41.15 -8.03
N LEU A 52 -26.19 -41.05 -8.10
CA LEU A 52 -27.10 -42.07 -7.57
C LEU A 52 -27.66 -42.86 -8.75
N ASN A 53 -27.40 -44.17 -8.83
CA ASN A 53 -27.87 -44.99 -9.95
C ASN A 53 -28.27 -46.41 -9.53
N GLY A 54 -28.65 -47.25 -10.50
CA GLY A 54 -29.17 -48.60 -10.22
C GLY A 54 -30.60 -48.62 -9.71
N LEU A 55 -31.35 -47.54 -9.96
CA LEU A 55 -32.70 -47.34 -9.44
C LEU A 55 -33.73 -48.18 -10.20
N THR A 56 -34.64 -48.80 -9.45
CA THR A 56 -35.85 -49.46 -9.96
C THR A 56 -37.12 -48.62 -9.76
N ASP A 57 -37.08 -47.65 -8.85
CA ASP A 57 -38.14 -46.64 -8.61
C ASP A 57 -37.53 -45.24 -8.37
N ASN A 58 -38.40 -44.22 -8.26
CA ASN A 58 -38.01 -42.82 -8.19
C ASN A 58 -37.54 -42.39 -6.79
N VAL A 59 -36.28 -41.99 -6.68
CA VAL A 59 -35.70 -41.41 -5.46
C VAL A 59 -34.83 -40.23 -5.85
N ASP A 60 -34.78 -39.23 -4.98
CA ASP A 60 -34.06 -38.00 -5.21
C ASP A 60 -32.85 -37.90 -4.27
N VAL A 61 -31.94 -36.98 -4.55
CA VAL A 61 -30.77 -36.72 -3.69
C VAL A 61 -30.55 -35.25 -3.40
N ARG A 62 -30.10 -34.95 -2.18
CA ARG A 62 -29.65 -33.61 -1.75
C ARG A 62 -28.27 -33.69 -1.15
N LEU A 63 -27.47 -32.67 -1.44
CA LEU A 63 -26.24 -32.34 -0.73
C LEU A 63 -26.55 -31.22 0.25
N LEU A 64 -26.19 -31.41 1.51
CA LEU A 64 -26.50 -30.52 2.62
C LEU A 64 -25.20 -30.02 3.31
N ASN A 65 -25.25 -28.82 3.87
CA ASN A 65 -24.18 -28.30 4.75
C ASN A 65 -24.28 -28.91 6.17
N ASP A 66 -23.33 -28.55 7.05
CA ASP A 66 -23.27 -29.08 8.42
C ASP A 66 -24.52 -28.76 9.27
N ASN A 67 -25.25 -27.69 8.92
CA ASN A 67 -26.51 -27.29 9.57
C ASN A 67 -27.75 -27.97 8.96
N GLY A 68 -27.58 -28.83 7.94
CA GLY A 68 -28.67 -29.50 7.23
C GLY A 68 -29.34 -28.67 6.12
N SER A 69 -28.85 -27.47 5.81
CA SER A 69 -29.39 -26.66 4.70
C SER A 69 -28.94 -27.23 3.35
N VAL A 70 -29.84 -27.24 2.37
CA VAL A 70 -29.56 -27.73 1.01
C VAL A 70 -28.55 -26.82 0.30
N ILE A 71 -27.47 -27.42 -0.18
CA ILE A 71 -26.46 -26.80 -1.05
C ILE A 71 -26.83 -27.05 -2.52
N ALA A 72 -27.16 -28.30 -2.85
CA ALA A 72 -27.51 -28.74 -4.20
C ALA A 72 -28.45 -29.95 -4.13
N SER A 73 -29.22 -30.20 -5.18
CA SER A 73 -30.12 -31.35 -5.26
C SER A 73 -30.28 -31.81 -6.70
N SER A 74 -30.69 -33.06 -6.87
CA SER A 74 -31.10 -33.64 -8.15
C SER A 74 -32.38 -34.44 -7.93
N THR A 75 -33.36 -34.26 -8.83
CA THR A 75 -34.72 -34.80 -8.72
C THR A 75 -35.21 -35.33 -10.07
N ASN A 76 -34.35 -36.08 -10.77
CA ASN A 76 -34.68 -36.61 -12.09
C ASN A 76 -35.82 -37.63 -11.97
N GLN A 77 -36.81 -37.52 -12.85
CA GLN A 77 -37.99 -38.38 -12.72
C GLN A 77 -37.70 -39.85 -13.10
N ARG A 78 -38.56 -40.75 -12.60
CA ARG A 78 -38.60 -42.18 -12.91
C ARG A 78 -37.40 -42.93 -12.35
N ARG A 79 -36.62 -43.61 -13.20
CA ARG A 79 -35.46 -44.45 -12.81
C ARG A 79 -34.14 -43.83 -13.29
N ASN A 80 -34.18 -42.56 -13.68
CA ASN A 80 -33.00 -41.87 -14.16
C ASN A 80 -32.03 -41.67 -13.01
N ALA A 81 -30.74 -41.68 -13.31
CA ALA A 81 -29.74 -41.45 -12.29
C ALA A 81 -29.76 -39.99 -11.81
N GLU A 82 -29.43 -39.78 -10.54
CA GLU A 82 -29.24 -38.45 -9.98
C GLU A 82 -27.78 -38.03 -10.04
N TYR A 83 -27.54 -36.74 -10.24
CA TYR A 83 -26.20 -36.19 -10.39
C TYR A 83 -26.05 -34.88 -9.60
N VAL A 84 -25.01 -34.78 -8.78
CA VAL A 84 -24.60 -33.51 -8.15
C VAL A 84 -23.11 -33.30 -8.40
N ASN A 85 -22.76 -32.17 -9.00
CA ASN A 85 -21.39 -31.67 -9.09
C ASN A 85 -21.34 -30.31 -8.40
N SER A 86 -20.42 -30.15 -7.45
CA SER A 86 -20.27 -28.90 -6.69
C SER A 86 -18.83 -28.70 -6.24
N THR A 87 -18.41 -27.45 -6.12
CA THR A 87 -17.16 -27.10 -5.45
C THR A 87 -17.47 -26.73 -4.01
N LEU A 88 -16.90 -27.48 -3.08
CA LEU A 88 -17.15 -27.37 -1.64
C LEU A 88 -15.86 -26.88 -0.94
N ASN A 89 -16.01 -26.07 0.10
CA ASN A 89 -14.89 -25.67 0.96
C ASN A 89 -14.53 -26.80 1.94
N ALA A 90 -13.49 -26.60 2.77
CA ALA A 90 -13.27 -27.48 3.90
C ALA A 90 -14.47 -27.42 4.87
N GLY A 91 -14.86 -28.56 5.43
CA GLY A 91 -16.01 -28.65 6.33
C GLY A 91 -16.70 -30.00 6.30
N ASN A 92 -17.79 -30.09 7.07
CA ASN A 92 -18.66 -31.26 7.15
C ASN A 92 -19.88 -31.11 6.25
N TYR A 93 -20.29 -32.21 5.63
CA TYR A 93 -21.38 -32.25 4.67
C TYR A 93 -22.20 -33.52 4.84
N TYR A 94 -23.46 -33.45 4.40
CA TYR A 94 -24.36 -34.61 4.37
C TYR A 94 -24.91 -34.84 2.98
N ILE A 95 -25.16 -36.10 2.65
CA ILE A 95 -25.95 -36.52 1.50
C ILE A 95 -27.22 -37.12 2.05
N GLN A 96 -28.35 -36.67 1.53
CA GLN A 96 -29.66 -37.25 1.82
C GLN A 96 -30.19 -37.89 0.53
N VAL A 97 -30.32 -39.22 0.52
CA VAL A 97 -31.14 -39.92 -0.47
C VAL A 97 -32.53 -40.03 0.14
N TYR A 98 -33.57 -39.58 -0.56
CA TYR A 98 -34.92 -39.54 -0.01
C TYR A 98 -35.96 -40.06 -0.99
N ARG A 99 -36.96 -40.71 -0.42
CA ARG A 99 -38.06 -41.34 -1.15
C ARG A 99 -38.94 -40.32 -1.86
N VAL A 100 -39.33 -40.64 -3.10
CA VAL A 100 -40.41 -39.93 -3.80
C VAL A 100 -41.66 -40.80 -3.80
N GLN A 101 -42.78 -40.26 -3.29
CA GLN A 101 -44.07 -40.94 -3.21
C GLN A 101 -43.97 -42.34 -2.56
N ASP A 102 -44.33 -43.39 -3.29
CA ASP A 102 -44.40 -44.76 -2.81
C ASP A 102 -43.20 -45.63 -3.24
N ALA A 103 -42.15 -45.03 -3.82
CA ALA A 103 -40.97 -45.70 -4.35
C ALA A 103 -40.31 -46.68 -3.37
N ASN A 104 -39.88 -47.84 -3.85
CA ASN A 104 -38.99 -48.72 -3.11
C ASN A 104 -37.89 -49.23 -4.04
N THR A 105 -36.63 -48.93 -3.72
CA THR A 105 -35.54 -49.18 -4.66
C THR A 105 -34.22 -49.40 -3.95
N TYR A 106 -33.45 -50.34 -4.49
CA TYR A 106 -32.01 -50.36 -4.26
C TYR A 106 -31.37 -49.20 -5.00
N TYR A 107 -30.21 -48.76 -4.53
CA TYR A 107 -29.41 -47.79 -5.25
C TYR A 107 -27.92 -48.05 -5.04
N ASN A 108 -27.11 -47.47 -5.92
CA ASN A 108 -25.69 -47.28 -5.73
C ASN A 108 -25.41 -45.77 -5.67
N LEU A 109 -24.93 -45.31 -4.53
CA LEU A 109 -24.44 -43.96 -4.31
C LEU A 109 -22.94 -43.94 -4.59
N LYS A 110 -22.56 -43.36 -5.72
CA LYS A 110 -21.16 -43.16 -6.09
C LYS A 110 -20.73 -41.75 -5.72
N VAL A 111 -19.62 -41.64 -5.00
CA VAL A 111 -19.06 -40.34 -4.60
C VAL A 111 -17.56 -40.27 -4.83
N SER A 112 -17.08 -39.09 -5.21
CA SER A 112 -15.64 -38.80 -5.31
C SER A 112 -15.40 -37.32 -5.07
N SER A 113 -14.22 -36.98 -4.57
CA SER A 113 -13.78 -35.60 -4.42
C SER A 113 -12.31 -35.45 -4.83
N SER A 114 -11.99 -34.36 -5.52
CA SER A 114 -10.61 -33.99 -5.84
C SER A 114 -10.33 -32.61 -5.31
N ALA A 115 -9.21 -32.45 -4.59
CA ALA A 115 -8.78 -31.15 -4.08
C ALA A 115 -8.70 -30.14 -5.25
N SER A 116 -9.47 -29.06 -5.14
CA SER A 116 -9.45 -27.92 -6.06
C SER A 116 -8.56 -26.87 -5.42
N LEU A 117 -7.25 -27.06 -5.54
CA LEU A 117 -6.28 -26.14 -4.97
C LEU A 117 -6.30 -24.82 -5.74
N ASP A 118 -6.80 -23.76 -5.12
CA ASP A 118 -6.58 -22.41 -5.62
C ASP A 118 -5.14 -21.95 -5.33
N TRP A 119 -4.76 -20.78 -5.83
CA TRP A 119 -3.42 -20.25 -5.63
C TRP A 119 -3.03 -20.18 -4.15
N PHE A 120 -3.97 -19.83 -3.25
CA PHE A 120 -3.68 -19.73 -1.82
C PHE A 120 -3.44 -21.11 -1.18
N GLU A 121 -4.19 -22.15 -1.54
CA GLU A 121 -3.91 -23.54 -1.06
C GLU A 121 -2.54 -24.04 -1.52
N GLN A 122 -2.10 -23.61 -2.71
CA GLN A 122 -0.83 -24.07 -3.27
C GLN A 122 0.39 -23.32 -2.71
N ASN A 123 0.23 -22.04 -2.36
CA ASN A 123 1.35 -21.15 -2.09
C ASN A 123 1.46 -20.67 -0.64
N ILE A 124 0.39 -20.79 0.17
CA ILE A 124 0.36 -20.30 1.56
C ILE A 124 0.15 -21.49 2.49
N GLN A 125 1.11 -21.74 3.38
CA GLN A 125 1.13 -22.91 4.26
C GLN A 125 0.38 -22.66 5.57
N ASP A 126 0.60 -21.51 6.18
CA ASP A 126 -0.06 -21.04 7.38
C ASP A 126 -1.57 -20.91 7.15
N THR A 127 -2.35 -21.55 8.03
CA THR A 127 -3.79 -21.65 7.84
C THR A 127 -4.51 -20.35 8.12
N GLY A 128 -4.01 -19.55 9.07
CA GLY A 128 -4.58 -18.25 9.45
C GLY A 128 -4.40 -17.24 8.33
N ILE A 129 -3.16 -17.03 7.89
CA ILE A 129 -2.79 -16.16 6.77
C ILE A 129 -3.48 -16.62 5.48
N ARG A 130 -3.54 -17.94 5.20
CA ARG A 130 -4.23 -18.45 4.00
C ARG A 130 -5.70 -18.06 4.00
N ALA A 131 -6.41 -18.29 5.09
CA ALA A 131 -7.82 -17.93 5.20
C ALA A 131 -8.02 -16.39 5.16
N ALA A 132 -7.17 -15.65 5.86
CA ALA A 132 -7.16 -14.19 5.92
C ALA A 132 -6.95 -13.55 4.54
N ALA A 133 -5.93 -13.98 3.80
CA ALA A 133 -5.61 -13.44 2.48
C ALA A 133 -6.64 -13.84 1.42
N ARG A 134 -7.06 -15.11 1.42
CA ARG A 134 -8.07 -15.60 0.46
C ARG A 134 -9.40 -14.86 0.58
N SER A 135 -9.88 -14.67 1.81
CA SER A 135 -11.18 -14.01 2.05
C SER A 135 -11.16 -12.54 1.62
N ARG A 136 -10.04 -11.85 1.83
CA ARG A 136 -9.86 -10.44 1.47
C ARG A 136 -9.67 -10.23 -0.02
N PHE A 137 -9.04 -11.18 -0.72
CA PHE A 137 -8.93 -11.17 -2.18
C PHE A 137 -10.26 -11.45 -2.93
N ALA A 138 -11.41 -11.45 -2.25
CA ALA A 138 -12.70 -11.72 -2.86
C ALA A 138 -13.09 -10.70 -3.95
N ASP A 139 -12.61 -9.47 -3.84
CA ASP A 139 -12.77 -8.41 -4.84
C ASP A 139 -11.69 -8.43 -5.93
N ASN A 140 -10.83 -9.46 -5.94
CA ASN A 140 -9.71 -9.65 -6.85
C ASN A 140 -8.59 -8.61 -6.68
N MET A 141 -8.45 -8.03 -5.49
CA MET A 141 -7.36 -7.14 -5.08
C MET A 141 -6.99 -7.40 -3.61
N ILE A 142 -5.74 -7.16 -3.24
CA ILE A 142 -5.35 -7.00 -1.84
C ILE A 142 -4.97 -5.54 -1.66
N ASP A 143 -5.88 -4.76 -1.10
CA ASP A 143 -5.66 -3.33 -0.89
C ASP A 143 -4.84 -3.05 0.38
N ARG A 144 -4.71 -1.77 0.74
CA ARG A 144 -3.95 -1.35 1.93
C ARG A 144 -4.56 -1.90 3.22
N ASN A 145 -5.87 -1.83 3.36
CA ASN A 145 -6.56 -2.27 4.56
C ASN A 145 -6.51 -3.79 4.69
N ASP A 146 -6.61 -4.49 3.56
CA ASP A 146 -6.45 -5.94 3.51
C ASP A 146 -5.05 -6.36 3.96
N MET A 147 -4.01 -5.73 3.41
CA MET A 147 -2.62 -6.03 3.76
C MET A 147 -2.34 -5.77 5.23
N ILE A 148 -2.79 -4.63 5.79
CA ILE A 148 -2.66 -4.34 7.22
C ILE A 148 -3.35 -5.42 8.06
N ALA A 149 -4.55 -5.84 7.66
CA ALA A 149 -5.30 -6.85 8.39
C ALA A 149 -4.63 -8.23 8.32
N ILE A 150 -4.12 -8.63 7.15
CA ILE A 150 -3.35 -9.88 6.97
C ILE A 150 -2.09 -9.88 7.85
N LEU A 151 -1.34 -8.76 7.87
CA LEU A 151 -0.16 -8.62 8.74
C LEU A 151 -0.53 -8.72 10.22
N ARG A 152 -1.73 -8.29 10.61
CA ARG A 152 -2.22 -8.41 11.98
C ARG A 152 -2.75 -9.81 12.31
N ASP A 153 -3.27 -10.53 11.34
CA ASP A 153 -3.77 -11.89 11.52
C ASP A 153 -2.61 -12.90 11.68
N ALA A 154 -1.42 -12.59 11.16
CA ALA A 154 -0.15 -13.32 11.39
C ALA A 154 0.43 -13.16 12.81
N LYS A 155 -0.44 -12.93 13.81
CA LYS A 155 -0.10 -12.70 15.23
C LYS A 155 -0.82 -13.72 16.13
N ASP A 156 -1.28 -14.83 15.56
CA ASP A 156 -2.24 -15.73 16.19
C ASP A 156 -1.67 -16.49 17.41
N TYR A 157 -0.34 -16.57 17.54
CA TYR A 157 0.36 -17.16 18.69
C TYR A 157 1.31 -16.22 19.46
N GLY A 158 1.15 -14.90 19.31
CA GLY A 158 1.90 -13.88 20.07
C GLY A 158 3.32 -13.58 19.56
N VAL A 159 3.84 -14.41 18.66
CA VAL A 159 5.10 -14.22 17.94
C VAL A 159 4.93 -14.65 16.49
N VAL A 160 5.70 -14.02 15.60
CA VAL A 160 5.77 -14.41 14.19
C VAL A 160 6.68 -15.62 14.05
N ASP A 161 6.13 -16.72 13.55
CA ASP A 161 6.87 -17.95 13.30
C ASP A 161 7.49 -18.02 11.88
N GLY A 162 8.19 -19.12 11.60
CA GLY A 162 8.87 -19.31 10.32
C GLY A 162 7.93 -19.52 9.13
N THR A 163 6.77 -20.12 9.36
CA THR A 163 5.74 -20.35 8.32
C THR A 163 5.05 -19.04 7.99
N GLU A 164 4.64 -18.29 9.01
CA GLU A 164 3.99 -16.99 8.86
C GLU A 164 4.86 -16.01 8.10
N LEU A 165 6.13 -15.85 8.53
CA LEU A 165 7.05 -14.92 7.86
C LEU A 165 7.29 -15.30 6.40
N LYS A 166 7.41 -16.59 6.09
CA LYS A 166 7.59 -17.09 4.73
C LYS A 166 6.36 -16.80 3.87
N ASP A 167 5.18 -16.98 4.41
CA ASP A 167 3.93 -16.79 3.69
C ASP A 167 3.60 -15.32 3.45
N LEU A 168 3.85 -14.44 4.45
CA LEU A 168 3.77 -13.00 4.26
C LEU A 168 4.70 -12.53 3.13
N ARG A 169 5.93 -13.05 3.07
CA ARG A 169 6.87 -12.76 1.97
C ARG A 169 6.37 -13.33 0.64
N THR A 170 5.70 -14.47 0.65
CA THR A 170 5.10 -15.08 -0.55
C THR A 170 3.96 -14.22 -1.10
N LEU A 171 3.10 -13.65 -0.23
CA LEU A 171 2.07 -12.69 -0.64
C LEU A 171 2.70 -11.44 -1.29
N VAL A 172 3.68 -10.82 -0.62
CA VAL A 172 4.31 -9.58 -1.10
C VAL A 172 5.07 -9.79 -2.42
N SER A 173 5.74 -10.93 -2.60
CA SER A 173 6.47 -11.24 -3.84
C SER A 173 5.56 -11.60 -5.02
N ASN A 174 4.30 -11.98 -4.77
CA ASN A 174 3.30 -12.30 -5.80
C ASN A 174 2.27 -11.19 -6.03
N ALA A 175 2.66 -9.93 -5.76
CA ALA A 175 1.82 -8.75 -5.88
C ALA A 175 1.12 -8.60 -7.24
N SER A 176 1.73 -9.02 -8.35
CA SER A 176 1.09 -8.96 -9.67
C SER A 176 -0.12 -9.89 -9.79
N TYR A 177 -0.05 -11.10 -9.23
CA TYR A 177 -1.17 -12.04 -9.20
C TYR A 177 -2.28 -11.54 -8.28
N LEU A 178 -1.89 -11.05 -7.09
CA LEU A 178 -2.79 -10.55 -6.05
C LEU A 178 -3.25 -9.10 -6.28
N LYS A 179 -2.83 -8.48 -7.38
CA LYS A 179 -3.08 -7.07 -7.73
C LYS A 179 -2.83 -6.10 -6.57
N ILE A 180 -1.81 -6.37 -5.75
CA ILE A 180 -1.44 -5.48 -4.64
C ILE A 180 -0.93 -4.17 -5.25
N PRO A 181 -1.53 -3.01 -4.91
CA PRO A 181 -1.06 -1.72 -5.42
C PRO A 181 0.42 -1.50 -5.06
N GLU A 182 1.17 -0.83 -5.94
CA GLU A 182 2.62 -0.71 -5.81
C GLU A 182 3.05 -0.15 -4.44
N TYR A 183 2.41 0.91 -3.97
CA TYR A 183 2.72 1.50 -2.66
C TYR A 183 2.46 0.53 -1.51
N VAL A 184 1.38 -0.26 -1.56
CA VAL A 184 1.07 -1.30 -0.55
C VAL A 184 2.15 -2.38 -0.57
N ARG A 185 2.56 -2.82 -1.77
CA ARG A 185 3.62 -3.82 -1.93
C ARG A 185 4.95 -3.31 -1.37
N VAL A 186 5.33 -2.06 -1.65
CA VAL A 186 6.57 -1.46 -1.15
C VAL A 186 6.53 -1.33 0.37
N LEU A 187 5.46 -0.79 0.94
CA LEU A 187 5.32 -0.66 2.39
C LEU A 187 5.29 -2.03 3.09
N ALA A 188 4.56 -3.01 2.54
CA ALA A 188 4.54 -4.38 3.06
C ALA A 188 5.94 -5.03 2.96
N HIS A 189 6.67 -4.80 1.88
CA HIS A 189 8.05 -5.25 1.74
C HIS A 189 8.92 -4.72 2.88
N LYS A 190 8.79 -3.44 3.27
CA LYS A 190 9.53 -2.86 4.39
C LYS A 190 9.12 -3.42 5.75
N VAL A 191 7.91 -3.96 5.88
CA VAL A 191 7.48 -4.68 7.09
C VAL A 191 8.07 -6.09 7.14
N VAL A 192 7.91 -6.88 6.08
CA VAL A 192 8.18 -8.34 6.11
C VAL A 192 9.60 -8.73 5.67
N ASN A 193 10.27 -7.85 4.95
CA ASN A 193 11.68 -7.96 4.58
C ASN A 193 12.51 -6.93 5.36
N SER A 194 13.80 -6.84 5.02
CA SER A 194 14.70 -5.91 5.67
C SER A 194 14.60 -4.51 5.06
N ASP A 195 14.58 -3.50 5.92
CA ASP A 195 14.78 -2.09 5.56
C ASP A 195 15.72 -1.44 6.59
N PRO A 196 16.75 -0.67 6.18
CA PRO A 196 17.62 0.05 7.11
C PRO A 196 16.87 0.93 8.13
N ALA A 197 15.73 1.49 7.73
CA ALA A 197 14.88 2.34 8.55
C ALA A 197 14.22 1.59 9.73
N ASN A 198 14.12 0.27 9.67
CA ASN A 198 13.52 -0.52 10.74
C ASN A 198 14.37 -0.59 12.01
N GLN A 199 15.61 -0.07 12.01
CA GLN A 199 16.44 -0.06 13.21
C GLN A 199 15.77 0.66 14.38
N LYS A 200 14.96 1.69 14.11
CA LYS A 200 14.31 2.51 15.14
C LYS A 200 12.82 2.75 14.85
N TYR A 201 12.09 2.99 15.93
CA TYR A 201 10.73 3.52 15.93
C TYR A 201 10.55 4.45 17.14
N GLN A 202 10.21 5.70 16.89
CA GLN A 202 10.05 6.76 17.89
C GLN A 202 11.27 6.87 18.82
N GLY A 203 12.48 6.75 18.25
CA GLY A 203 13.75 6.82 18.97
C GLY A 203 14.18 5.53 19.69
N ASN A 204 13.32 4.51 19.77
CA ASN A 204 13.63 3.23 20.41
C ASN A 204 14.09 2.19 19.38
N THR A 205 14.88 1.21 19.80
CA THR A 205 15.25 0.06 18.96
C THR A 205 14.00 -0.72 18.54
N LEU A 206 13.87 -1.01 17.24
CA LEU A 206 12.77 -1.82 16.69
C LEU A 206 13.30 -3.11 16.04
N GLY A 207 14.14 -2.99 15.02
CA GLY A 207 14.66 -4.10 14.22
C GLY A 207 13.71 -4.58 13.12
N ASN A 208 14.25 -5.29 12.12
CA ASN A 208 13.47 -5.93 11.06
C ASN A 208 12.62 -7.08 11.62
N LEU A 209 11.52 -7.39 10.94
CA LEU A 209 10.72 -8.57 11.25
C LEU A 209 11.55 -9.85 11.01
N SER A 210 11.57 -10.73 12.00
CA SER A 210 12.23 -12.03 11.94
C SER A 210 11.41 -13.09 12.65
N VAL A 211 11.78 -14.35 12.50
CA VAL A 211 11.19 -15.44 13.31
C VAL A 211 11.40 -15.14 14.80
N GLY A 212 10.34 -15.25 15.60
CA GLY A 212 10.30 -14.89 17.01
C GLY A 212 10.02 -13.41 17.29
N SER A 213 9.80 -12.57 16.26
CA SER A 213 9.34 -11.19 16.45
C SER A 213 8.01 -11.17 17.19
N SER A 214 7.92 -10.35 18.24
CA SER A 214 6.67 -10.19 19.00
C SER A 214 5.59 -9.45 18.22
N ASP A 215 4.32 -9.64 18.63
CA ASP A 215 3.18 -8.85 18.14
C ASP A 215 3.41 -7.34 18.22
N ARG A 216 4.09 -6.89 19.27
CA ARG A 216 4.43 -5.47 19.46
C ARG A 216 5.39 -4.98 18.38
N GLN A 217 6.37 -5.80 18.00
CA GLN A 217 7.31 -5.44 16.93
C GLN A 217 6.57 -5.37 15.59
N MET A 218 5.71 -6.36 15.28
CA MET A 218 4.86 -6.33 14.09
C MET A 218 3.97 -5.07 14.07
N GLU A 219 3.27 -4.77 15.17
CA GLU A 219 2.40 -3.59 15.23
C GLU A 219 3.18 -2.28 15.11
N ASN A 220 4.40 -2.19 15.66
CA ASN A 220 5.27 -1.02 15.47
C ASN A 220 5.72 -0.86 14.01
N LEU A 221 6.04 -1.96 13.31
CA LEU A 221 6.38 -1.93 11.88
C LEU A 221 5.18 -1.50 11.03
N ILE A 222 3.97 -2.00 11.34
CA ILE A 222 2.73 -1.56 10.71
C ILE A 222 2.50 -0.06 10.98
N ASN A 223 2.66 0.38 12.23
CA ASN A 223 2.50 1.79 12.58
C ASN A 223 3.49 2.69 11.84
N LYS A 224 4.75 2.25 11.72
CA LYS A 224 5.79 2.96 10.98
C LYS A 224 5.43 3.12 9.51
N TRP A 225 5.19 2.01 8.82
CA TRP A 225 5.10 2.01 7.35
C TRP A 225 3.72 2.32 6.82
N PHE A 226 2.68 1.79 7.45
CA PHE A 226 1.31 1.98 6.98
C PHE A 226 0.62 3.16 7.66
N LEU A 227 0.91 3.48 8.92
CA LEU A 227 0.13 4.47 9.68
C LEU A 227 0.89 5.78 9.97
N GLY A 228 2.14 5.89 9.52
CA GLY A 228 2.96 7.10 9.67
C GLY A 228 3.23 7.54 11.10
N GLY A 229 3.22 6.58 12.04
CA GLY A 229 3.42 6.83 13.47
C GLY A 229 4.87 7.12 13.86
N ASP A 230 5.84 6.87 12.98
CA ASP A 230 7.25 7.10 13.25
C ASP A 230 7.70 8.52 12.86
N ARG A 231 7.20 9.51 13.58
CA ARG A 231 7.39 10.92 13.26
C ARG A 231 8.88 11.34 13.38
N PRO A 232 9.37 12.23 12.51
CA PRO A 232 10.73 12.76 12.62
C PRO A 232 11.01 13.40 13.97
N GLN A 233 12.20 13.16 14.51
CA GLN A 233 12.67 13.84 15.71
C GLN A 233 12.81 15.34 15.46
N THR A 234 12.40 16.12 16.46
CA THR A 234 12.42 17.59 16.47
C THR A 234 12.35 18.09 17.92
N PRO A 235 12.93 19.25 18.26
CA PRO A 235 12.77 19.85 19.58
C PRO A 235 11.38 20.48 19.81
N TYR A 236 10.55 20.55 18.78
CA TYR A 236 9.22 21.15 18.82
C TYR A 236 8.12 20.14 19.16
N THR A 237 6.91 20.64 19.44
CA THR A 237 5.75 19.80 19.73
C THR A 237 4.98 19.50 18.44
N TYR A 238 4.50 18.27 18.31
CA TYR A 238 3.61 17.86 17.23
C TYR A 238 2.15 18.20 17.54
N GLN A 239 1.48 18.93 16.64
CA GLN A 239 0.05 19.23 16.73
C GLN A 239 -0.69 18.71 15.49
N TYR A 240 -1.96 18.33 15.66
CA TYR A 240 -2.80 17.84 14.56
C TYR A 240 -3.13 18.99 13.60
N ALA A 241 -2.62 18.96 12.38
CA ALA A 241 -2.84 20.00 11.40
C ALA A 241 -4.24 19.91 10.76
N SER A 242 -5.03 20.97 10.87
CA SER A 242 -6.26 21.18 10.11
C SER A 242 -5.95 21.66 8.69
N GLY A 243 -6.93 21.58 7.79
CA GLY A 243 -6.79 21.97 6.38
C GLY A 243 -6.89 20.81 5.41
N SER A 244 -6.60 21.08 4.14
CA SER A 244 -6.65 20.10 3.05
C SER A 244 -5.25 19.73 2.58
N LEU A 245 -5.11 18.56 1.94
CA LEU A 245 -3.83 18.19 1.31
C LEU A 245 -3.44 19.22 0.23
N PHE A 246 -4.40 19.49 -0.68
CA PHE A 246 -4.31 20.53 -1.70
C PHE A 246 -5.47 21.50 -1.54
N GLN A 247 -5.25 22.78 -1.81
CA GLN A 247 -6.24 23.84 -1.71
C GLN A 247 -6.05 24.85 -2.85
N ASN A 248 -7.00 24.88 -3.78
CA ASN A 248 -6.92 25.67 -5.02
C ASN A 248 -5.85 25.17 -6.03
N GLY A 249 -5.38 23.94 -5.87
CA GLY A 249 -4.41 23.29 -6.76
C GLY A 249 -2.98 23.59 -6.37
N VAL A 250 -2.05 22.69 -6.75
CA VAL A 250 -0.64 22.84 -6.41
C VAL A 250 -0.02 24.06 -7.12
N SER A 251 0.65 24.91 -6.34
CA SER A 251 1.40 26.05 -6.85
C SER A 251 2.76 26.18 -6.16
N TYR A 252 3.75 26.72 -6.89
CA TYR A 252 5.04 27.06 -6.28
C TYR A 252 4.91 28.11 -5.17
N SER A 253 3.83 28.90 -5.17
CA SER A 253 3.55 29.91 -4.14
C SER A 253 3.25 29.31 -2.76
N ASP A 254 2.86 28.04 -2.71
CA ASP A 254 2.51 27.34 -1.47
C ASP A 254 3.79 27.04 -0.66
N VAL A 255 4.93 27.02 -1.35
CA VAL A 255 6.24 26.76 -0.74
C VAL A 255 6.66 27.93 0.12
N LYS A 256 6.77 27.67 1.42
CA LYS A 256 7.24 28.63 2.41
C LYS A 256 8.14 27.92 3.42
N GLN A 257 9.43 27.96 3.14
CA GLN A 257 10.46 27.32 3.94
C GLN A 257 10.48 27.88 5.37
N GLY A 258 10.71 26.97 6.33
CA GLY A 258 10.78 27.30 7.72
C GLY A 258 12.18 27.31 8.32
N ASP A 259 12.25 26.96 9.60
CA ASP A 259 13.48 26.92 10.39
C ASP A 259 14.28 25.63 10.13
N MET A 260 14.66 25.42 8.86
CA MET A 260 15.48 24.30 8.42
C MET A 260 16.31 24.68 7.18
N ASN A 261 17.55 24.19 7.08
CA ASN A 261 18.42 24.45 5.92
C ASN A 261 18.20 23.41 4.80
N ASP A 262 16.95 23.20 4.42
CA ASP A 262 16.52 22.28 3.37
C ASP A 262 16.04 23.01 2.11
N CYS A 263 16.57 24.21 1.87
CA CYS A 263 16.22 25.03 0.70
C CYS A 263 16.38 24.30 -0.63
N TYR A 264 17.28 23.31 -0.71
CA TYR A 264 17.46 22.46 -1.88
C TYR A 264 16.20 21.63 -2.19
N LEU A 265 15.56 21.07 -1.16
CA LEU A 265 14.32 20.29 -1.27
C LEU A 265 13.15 21.21 -1.65
N LEU A 266 12.99 22.30 -0.91
CA LEU A 266 11.89 23.26 -1.11
C LEU A 266 11.98 23.92 -2.49
N THR A 267 13.19 24.19 -2.98
CA THR A 267 13.45 24.64 -4.35
C THR A 267 13.04 23.58 -5.37
N GLY A 268 13.37 22.31 -5.15
CA GLY A 268 12.96 21.20 -6.02
C GLY A 268 11.44 21.04 -6.10
N LEU A 269 10.74 21.17 -4.95
CA LEU A 269 9.28 21.17 -4.89
C LEU A 269 8.69 22.37 -5.64
N ALA A 270 9.20 23.58 -5.41
CA ALA A 270 8.74 24.79 -6.09
C ALA A 270 8.94 24.74 -7.61
N ALA A 271 10.12 24.31 -8.07
CA ALA A 271 10.40 24.16 -9.50
C ALA A 271 9.49 23.10 -10.14
N THR A 272 9.22 22.00 -9.44
CA THR A 272 8.29 20.97 -9.93
C THR A 272 6.86 21.49 -9.96
N ALA A 273 6.40 22.17 -8.91
CA ALA A 273 5.06 22.73 -8.82
C ALA A 273 4.79 23.81 -9.89
N SER A 274 5.77 24.64 -10.24
CA SER A 274 5.60 25.70 -11.24
C SER A 274 5.42 25.17 -12.66
N SER A 275 6.05 24.04 -13.00
CA SER A 275 6.05 23.50 -14.36
C SER A 275 5.21 22.22 -14.51
N SER A 276 4.99 21.47 -13.43
CA SER A 276 4.30 20.18 -13.43
C SER A 276 3.59 19.88 -12.11
N PRO A 277 2.55 20.66 -11.77
CA PRO A 277 1.80 20.47 -10.54
C PRO A 277 1.24 19.05 -10.40
N SER A 278 0.83 18.40 -11.50
CA SER A 278 0.33 17.01 -11.48
C SER A 278 1.36 15.97 -11.01
N LYS A 279 2.67 16.25 -11.12
CA LYS A 279 3.72 15.39 -10.54
C LYS A 279 3.76 15.48 -9.02
N ILE A 280 3.47 16.65 -8.46
CA ILE A 280 3.29 16.83 -7.01
C ILE A 280 1.98 16.18 -6.58
N GLU A 281 0.88 16.40 -7.30
CA GLU A 281 -0.41 15.78 -6.95
C GLU A 281 -0.30 14.24 -6.89
N SER A 282 0.29 13.63 -7.92
CA SER A 282 0.52 12.17 -7.98
C SER A 282 1.64 11.66 -7.07
N MET A 283 2.36 12.55 -6.38
CA MET A 283 3.31 12.18 -5.34
C MET A 283 2.60 11.68 -4.08
N PHE A 284 1.34 12.08 -3.87
CA PHE A 284 0.58 11.77 -2.66
C PHE A 284 -0.56 10.78 -2.92
N ILE A 285 -0.75 9.89 -1.96
CA ILE A 285 -1.91 9.04 -1.82
C ILE A 285 -2.57 9.40 -0.49
N ASN A 286 -3.81 9.87 -0.54
CA ASN A 286 -4.62 10.04 0.65
C ASN A 286 -5.23 8.69 1.03
N ASN A 287 -4.85 8.16 2.19
CA ASN A 287 -5.25 6.82 2.63
C ASN A 287 -6.69 6.78 3.21
N GLY A 288 -7.36 7.92 3.36
CA GLY A 288 -8.72 7.99 3.90
C GLY A 288 -8.82 7.86 5.42
N ASP A 289 -7.68 7.73 6.11
CA ASP A 289 -7.59 7.54 7.57
C ASP A 289 -6.74 8.63 8.26
N ASN A 290 -6.68 9.82 7.65
CA ASN A 290 -5.81 10.93 8.07
C ASN A 290 -4.31 10.64 8.00
N THR A 291 -3.91 9.65 7.19
CA THR A 291 -2.52 9.45 6.78
C THR A 291 -2.35 9.66 5.29
N PHE A 292 -1.13 9.98 4.87
CA PHE A 292 -0.77 10.20 3.48
C PHE A 292 0.47 9.40 3.16
N THR A 293 0.40 8.58 2.12
CA THR A 293 1.59 7.90 1.59
C THR A 293 2.22 8.78 0.51
N VAL A 294 3.50 9.06 0.64
CA VAL A 294 4.26 9.99 -0.18
C VAL A 294 5.32 9.22 -0.96
N ARG A 295 5.36 9.43 -2.28
CA ARG A 295 6.29 8.78 -3.20
C ARG A 295 7.55 9.62 -3.38
N PHE A 296 8.71 8.98 -3.33
CA PHE A 296 9.98 9.52 -3.83
C PHE A 296 10.61 8.51 -4.80
N TYR A 297 11.64 8.91 -5.53
CA TYR A 297 12.36 8.05 -6.45
C TYR A 297 13.81 7.83 -6.00
N ASN A 298 14.19 6.57 -5.83
CA ASN A 298 15.58 6.17 -5.68
C ASN A 298 16.09 5.70 -7.04
N LYS A 299 16.89 6.53 -7.71
CA LYS A 299 17.45 6.24 -9.05
C LYS A 299 16.37 5.83 -10.07
N GLY A 300 15.24 6.52 -10.06
CA GLY A 300 14.10 6.28 -10.96
C GLY A 300 13.13 5.19 -10.50
N VAL A 301 13.43 4.45 -9.42
CA VAL A 301 12.50 3.46 -8.84
C VAL A 301 11.69 4.12 -7.72
N ALA A 302 10.37 3.99 -7.76
CA ALA A 302 9.50 4.56 -6.74
C ALA A 302 9.70 3.87 -5.38
N ASP A 303 9.80 4.68 -4.33
CA ASP A 303 9.77 4.27 -2.93
C ASP A 303 8.74 5.13 -2.18
N TYR A 304 8.23 4.61 -1.08
CA TYR A 304 7.10 5.18 -0.36
C TYR A 304 7.36 5.24 1.13
N VAL A 305 6.82 6.29 1.74
CA VAL A 305 6.76 6.50 3.20
C VAL A 305 5.38 7.05 3.55
N THR A 306 4.83 6.68 4.70
CA THR A 306 3.55 7.20 5.16
C THR A 306 3.75 8.20 6.28
N VAL A 307 3.08 9.35 6.20
CA VAL A 307 3.04 10.37 7.25
C VAL A 307 1.62 10.49 7.82
N ASP A 308 1.51 10.71 9.12
CA ASP A 308 0.27 11.20 9.72
C ASP A 308 0.15 12.75 9.62
N ARG A 309 -0.98 13.29 10.08
CA ARG A 309 -1.30 14.73 10.05
C ARG A 309 -0.62 15.60 11.11
N TYR A 310 0.17 15.01 12.00
CA TYR A 310 0.78 15.82 13.05
C TYR A 310 2.02 16.52 12.51
N LEU A 311 2.07 17.84 12.63
CA LEU A 311 3.18 18.66 12.18
C LEU A 311 3.82 19.41 13.36
N PRO A 312 5.15 19.69 13.33
CA PRO A 312 5.82 20.43 14.39
C PRO A 312 5.38 21.89 14.44
N THR A 313 5.08 22.38 15.64
CA THR A 313 4.67 23.76 15.89
C THR A 313 5.50 24.44 16.96
N THR A 314 5.55 25.77 16.90
CA THR A 314 5.97 26.59 18.04
C THR A 314 5.02 26.38 19.24
N ALA A 315 5.41 26.86 20.42
CA ALA A 315 4.54 26.85 21.60
C ALA A 315 3.22 27.62 21.37
N GLN A 316 3.21 28.57 20.43
CA GLN A 316 2.04 29.35 20.04
C GLN A 316 1.20 28.68 18.95
N GLY A 317 1.59 27.51 18.42
CA GLY A 317 0.80 26.77 17.44
C GLY A 317 1.07 27.13 15.97
N TYR A 318 2.18 27.78 15.65
CA TYR A 318 2.55 28.06 14.26
C TYR A 318 3.48 26.98 13.72
N PHE A 319 3.29 26.57 12.46
CA PHE A 319 4.22 25.64 11.82
C PHE A 319 5.64 26.21 11.80
N VAL A 320 6.61 25.34 12.12
CA VAL A 320 8.02 25.71 12.29
C VAL A 320 8.81 25.57 11.01
N TYR A 321 8.60 24.47 10.30
CA TYR A 321 9.30 24.10 9.08
C TYR A 321 8.50 24.58 7.86
N ALA A 322 8.29 23.78 6.82
CA ALA A 322 7.43 24.18 5.71
C ALA A 322 6.04 24.69 6.16
N ASN A 323 5.48 25.62 5.38
CA ASN A 323 4.30 26.43 5.73
C ASN A 323 4.53 27.36 6.93
N LYS A 324 5.78 27.82 7.13
CA LYS A 324 6.17 28.60 8.31
C LYS A 324 5.21 29.74 8.60
N GLY A 325 4.76 29.83 9.85
CA GLY A 325 3.91 30.94 10.30
C GLY A 325 2.42 30.78 10.01
N ASP A 326 2.00 29.70 9.36
CA ASP A 326 0.58 29.33 9.32
C ASP A 326 0.20 28.68 10.66
N TYR A 327 -1.02 28.96 11.14
CA TYR A 327 -1.51 28.41 12.40
C TYR A 327 -2.06 27.00 12.18
N TYR A 328 -1.65 26.04 13.00
CA TYR A 328 -1.87 24.61 12.76
C TYR A 328 -3.34 24.22 12.59
N ASN A 329 -4.26 24.91 13.27
CA ASN A 329 -5.69 24.59 13.28
C ASN A 329 -6.52 25.52 12.37
N HIS A 330 -5.96 26.03 11.28
CA HIS A 330 -6.73 26.75 10.28
C HIS A 330 -7.26 25.79 9.21
N SER A 331 -8.56 25.87 8.90
CA SER A 331 -9.20 25.05 7.87
C SER A 331 -8.74 25.39 6.45
N SER A 332 -8.13 26.55 6.27
CA SER A 332 -7.57 27.05 5.01
C SER A 332 -6.09 26.68 4.82
N ASN A 333 -5.54 25.79 5.65
CA ASN A 333 -4.17 25.33 5.45
C ASN A 333 -4.11 24.38 4.25
N GLU A 334 -3.09 24.58 3.43
CA GLU A 334 -2.69 23.66 2.36
C GLU A 334 -1.44 22.90 2.78
N LEU A 335 -1.57 21.58 2.96
CA LEU A 335 -0.59 20.81 3.74
C LEU A 335 0.47 20.09 2.91
N TRP A 336 0.37 20.07 1.58
CA TRP A 336 1.25 19.23 0.75
C TRP A 336 2.73 19.54 0.94
N VAL A 337 3.15 20.80 1.11
CA VAL A 337 4.57 21.15 1.29
C VAL A 337 5.09 20.61 2.62
N ALA A 338 4.37 20.87 3.72
CA ALA A 338 4.73 20.38 5.04
C ALA A 338 4.72 18.84 5.15
N LEU A 339 3.78 18.18 4.47
CA LEU A 339 3.73 16.72 4.43
C LEU A 339 4.83 16.12 3.54
N ALA A 340 5.20 16.76 2.43
CA ALA A 340 6.36 16.35 1.61
C ALA A 340 7.66 16.45 2.40
N GLU A 341 7.88 17.58 3.08
CA GLU A 341 9.08 17.83 3.89
C GLU A 341 9.18 16.83 5.06
N LYS A 342 8.06 16.60 5.77
CA LYS A 342 7.98 15.58 6.83
C LYS A 342 8.31 14.18 6.29
N ALA A 343 7.72 13.81 5.16
CA ALA A 343 7.95 12.51 4.54
C ALA A 343 9.41 12.35 4.12
N TYR A 344 10.04 13.41 3.59
CA TYR A 344 11.45 13.41 3.22
C TYR A 344 12.37 13.28 4.45
N ALA A 345 12.03 13.94 5.57
CA ALA A 345 12.73 13.77 6.84
C ALA A 345 12.59 12.34 7.40
N GLN A 346 11.42 11.70 7.28
CA GLN A 346 11.25 10.29 7.63
C GLN A 346 12.07 9.38 6.71
N LEU A 347 11.98 9.59 5.40
CA LEU A 347 12.65 8.77 4.41
C LEU A 347 14.18 8.74 4.59
N ASN A 348 14.75 9.80 5.17
CA ASN A 348 16.19 9.94 5.37
C ASN A 348 16.85 8.71 6.01
N GLU A 349 16.22 8.09 7.00
CA GLU A 349 16.75 6.91 7.67
C GLU A 349 16.86 5.66 6.77
N SER A 350 16.23 5.67 5.60
CA SER A 350 16.39 4.64 4.56
C SER A 350 17.77 4.70 3.89
N GLY A 351 18.52 5.79 4.10
CA GLY A 351 19.95 5.86 3.81
C GLY A 351 20.34 6.24 2.39
N TRP A 352 19.39 6.62 1.54
CA TRP A 352 19.63 6.82 0.10
C TRP A 352 19.40 8.25 -0.40
N ILE A 353 19.00 9.17 0.47
CA ILE A 353 18.80 10.60 0.10
C ILE A 353 20.02 11.50 0.40
N TYR A 354 21.17 10.87 0.70
CA TYR A 354 22.47 11.52 0.84
C TYR A 354 22.61 12.53 1.99
N ARG A 355 21.84 12.38 3.07
CA ARG A 355 21.98 13.19 4.29
C ARG A 355 22.60 12.36 5.42
N ASP A 356 22.17 12.55 6.65
CA ASP A 356 22.77 11.91 7.84
C ASP A 356 22.13 10.56 8.24
N ASN A 357 21.14 10.10 7.48
CA ASN A 357 20.41 8.85 7.69
C ASN A 357 19.64 8.78 9.03
N THR A 358 19.19 9.92 9.56
CA THR A 358 18.32 9.98 10.74
C THR A 358 16.89 10.36 10.40
N ASN A 359 15.91 9.74 11.05
CA ASN A 359 14.51 10.17 11.01
C ASN A 359 14.33 11.44 11.87
N SER A 360 14.77 12.57 11.34
CA SER A 360 14.74 13.87 12.02
C SER A 360 14.72 15.02 11.03
N TYR A 361 14.11 16.13 11.42
CA TYR A 361 14.18 17.35 10.61
C TYR A 361 15.62 17.88 10.52
N ASN A 362 16.39 17.82 11.62
CA ASN A 362 17.80 18.19 11.59
C ASN A 362 18.61 17.36 10.59
N GLY A 363 18.21 16.10 10.38
CA GLY A 363 18.90 15.20 9.47
C GLY A 363 18.89 15.66 8.03
N ILE A 364 17.82 16.34 7.60
CA ILE A 364 17.74 16.96 6.26
C ILE A 364 18.27 18.42 6.24
N GLY A 365 18.63 18.96 7.41
CA GLY A 365 19.07 20.34 7.65
C GLY A 365 20.56 20.62 7.49
N ASN A 366 21.36 19.66 7.04
CA ASN A 366 22.79 19.83 6.84
C ASN A 366 23.14 20.39 5.44
N GLY A 367 22.17 21.02 4.78
CA GLY A 367 22.25 21.41 3.36
C GLY A 367 22.06 20.21 2.42
N GLY A 368 22.05 20.47 1.11
CA GLY A 368 21.86 19.48 0.05
C GLY A 368 21.88 20.12 -1.33
N TYR A 369 21.63 19.31 -2.36
CA TYR A 369 21.69 19.75 -3.76
C TYR A 369 20.33 19.65 -4.44
N VAL A 370 20.04 20.60 -5.33
CA VAL A 370 18.72 20.67 -5.99
C VAL A 370 18.60 19.54 -7.02
N ASN A 371 19.70 19.12 -7.66
CA ASN A 371 19.69 17.98 -8.59
C ASN A 371 19.17 16.69 -7.91
N ASP A 372 19.55 16.46 -6.65
CA ASP A 372 19.15 15.26 -5.89
C ASP A 372 17.66 15.34 -5.59
N ALA A 373 17.20 16.48 -5.04
CA ALA A 373 15.79 16.72 -4.76
C ALA A 373 14.92 16.58 -6.03
N LEU A 374 15.34 17.18 -7.15
CA LEU A 374 14.63 17.06 -8.43
C LEU A 374 14.53 15.60 -8.88
N ALA A 375 15.62 14.84 -8.82
CA ALA A 375 15.60 13.42 -9.19
C ALA A 375 14.66 12.62 -8.28
N GLN A 376 14.69 12.87 -6.97
CA GLN A 376 13.90 12.15 -5.98
C GLN A 376 12.42 12.51 -6.01
N ILE A 377 12.06 13.76 -6.33
CA ILE A 377 10.67 14.19 -6.47
C ILE A 377 10.09 13.65 -7.79
N THR A 378 10.84 13.79 -8.89
CA THR A 378 10.28 13.65 -10.25
C THR A 378 10.60 12.35 -10.96
N GLY A 379 11.65 11.65 -10.53
CA GLY A 379 12.16 10.43 -11.16
C GLY A 379 13.02 10.69 -12.39
N TYR A 380 13.22 11.95 -12.75
CA TYR A 380 14.03 12.34 -13.91
C TYR A 380 15.52 12.23 -13.62
N SER A 381 16.28 11.96 -14.68
CA SER A 381 17.73 12.18 -14.65
C SER A 381 18.01 13.68 -14.48
N THR A 382 19.06 13.99 -13.72
CA THR A 382 19.44 15.38 -13.42
C THR A 382 20.91 15.62 -13.70
N SER A 383 21.23 16.88 -13.94
CA SER A 383 22.57 17.42 -14.08
C SER A 383 22.87 18.24 -12.84
N PHE A 384 24.10 18.09 -12.34
CA PHE A 384 24.60 18.76 -11.16
C PHE A 384 25.69 19.77 -11.54
N GLY A 385 25.67 20.95 -10.92
CA GLY A 385 26.82 21.84 -10.93
C GLY A 385 27.10 22.48 -12.30
N ASN A 386 26.09 22.69 -13.14
CA ASN A 386 26.30 23.28 -14.45
C ASN A 386 26.79 24.73 -14.32
N PRO A 387 27.83 25.14 -15.06
CA PRO A 387 28.29 26.52 -15.05
C PRO A 387 27.19 27.52 -15.46
N ILE A 388 27.22 28.71 -14.86
CA ILE A 388 26.34 29.82 -15.24
C ILE A 388 26.68 30.27 -16.66
N ASN A 389 25.83 29.90 -17.62
CA ASN A 389 25.95 30.23 -19.03
C ASN A 389 24.57 30.63 -19.60
N PHE A 390 24.50 31.80 -20.24
CA PHE A 390 23.24 32.39 -20.68
C PHE A 390 22.49 31.46 -21.64
N SER A 391 23.14 31.07 -22.73
CA SER A 391 22.53 30.23 -23.76
C SER A 391 22.11 28.87 -23.21
N ALA A 392 22.92 28.26 -22.34
CA ALA A 392 22.60 26.98 -21.72
C ALA A 392 21.33 27.07 -20.85
N ILE A 393 21.23 28.08 -19.98
CA ILE A 393 20.07 28.26 -19.09
C ILE A 393 18.82 28.60 -19.90
N VAL A 394 18.91 29.51 -20.89
CA VAL A 394 17.77 29.85 -21.75
C VAL A 394 17.28 28.64 -22.55
N ASN A 395 18.21 27.83 -23.09
CA ASN A 395 17.84 26.59 -23.79
C ASN A 395 17.17 25.59 -22.85
N ALA A 396 17.65 25.47 -21.61
CA ALA A 396 17.06 24.61 -20.59
C ALA A 396 15.63 25.04 -20.23
N VAL A 397 15.41 26.34 -19.99
CA VAL A 397 14.08 26.92 -19.75
C VAL A 397 13.14 26.66 -20.92
N ASN A 398 13.59 26.93 -22.16
CA ASN A 398 12.78 26.74 -23.37
C ASN A 398 12.45 25.27 -23.64
N SER A 399 13.30 24.35 -23.16
CA SER A 399 13.06 22.90 -23.22
C SER A 399 12.19 22.40 -22.05
N GLY A 400 11.68 23.32 -21.23
CA GLY A 400 10.84 23.04 -20.08
C GLY A 400 11.58 22.35 -18.92
N GLN A 401 12.92 22.37 -18.88
CA GLN A 401 13.66 21.73 -17.77
C GLN A 401 13.31 22.37 -16.43
N LEU A 402 13.27 21.56 -15.37
CA LEU A 402 13.17 22.06 -14.01
C LEU A 402 14.58 22.50 -13.58
N ILE A 403 14.71 23.73 -13.09
CA ILE A 403 16.01 24.35 -12.84
C ILE A 403 16.06 24.96 -11.44
N GLY A 404 17.12 24.65 -10.71
CA GLY A 404 17.49 25.34 -9.48
C GLY A 404 18.84 26.02 -9.61
N LEU A 405 18.94 27.27 -9.21
CA LEU A 405 20.22 27.98 -9.15
C LEU A 405 20.73 28.06 -7.72
N SER A 406 22.03 27.86 -7.54
CA SER A 406 22.71 28.00 -6.25
C SER A 406 23.47 29.32 -6.20
N THR A 407 23.32 30.06 -5.10
CA THR A 407 23.96 31.35 -4.90
C THR A 407 25.38 31.22 -4.35
N LYS A 408 26.21 32.23 -4.64
CA LYS A 408 27.54 32.38 -4.04
C LYS A 408 27.44 32.72 -2.54
N SER A 409 28.57 32.74 -1.86
CA SER A 409 28.68 33.27 -0.49
C SER A 409 28.55 34.79 -0.42
N ASN A 410 28.90 35.50 -1.50
CA ASN A 410 28.71 36.95 -1.65
C ASN A 410 27.74 37.24 -2.78
N THR A 411 26.64 37.95 -2.49
CA THR A 411 25.50 38.13 -3.37
C THR A 411 24.99 39.58 -3.33
N ALA A 412 24.16 39.95 -4.30
CA ALA A 412 23.45 41.23 -4.25
C ALA A 412 22.54 41.33 -3.00
N GLN A 413 22.23 42.57 -2.59
CA GLN A 413 21.48 42.84 -1.36
C GLN A 413 20.10 42.17 -1.33
N ASN A 414 19.48 41.92 -2.49
CA ASN A 414 18.19 41.24 -2.59
C ASN A 414 18.26 39.71 -2.71
N ILE A 415 19.45 39.11 -2.75
CA ILE A 415 19.66 37.67 -2.97
C ILE A 415 20.30 37.03 -1.74
N VAL A 416 19.73 35.94 -1.24
CA VAL A 416 20.26 35.19 -0.09
C VAL A 416 21.53 34.43 -0.51
N SER A 417 22.60 34.49 0.27
CA SER A 417 23.85 33.77 0.01
C SER A 417 23.77 32.31 0.47
N ASN A 418 24.58 31.43 -0.15
CA ASN A 418 24.60 29.99 0.13
C ASN A 418 23.19 29.35 0.10
N HIS A 419 22.38 29.73 -0.87
CA HIS A 419 20.95 29.42 -0.94
C HIS A 419 20.55 28.92 -2.32
N ALA A 420 19.43 28.20 -2.39
CA ALA A 420 18.85 27.70 -3.63
C ALA A 420 17.64 28.54 -4.05
N TYR A 421 17.50 28.77 -5.35
CA TYR A 421 16.36 29.46 -5.97
C TYR A 421 15.80 28.62 -7.12
N ALA A 422 14.48 28.54 -7.25
CA ALA A 422 13.84 27.91 -8.41
C ALA A 422 13.79 28.91 -9.57
N LEU A 423 14.18 28.52 -10.77
CA LEU A 423 13.98 29.34 -11.97
C LEU A 423 12.60 29.06 -12.54
N LEU A 424 11.74 30.07 -12.54
CA LEU A 424 10.37 29.96 -13.01
C LEU A 424 10.24 30.26 -14.52
N GLY A 425 11.14 31.07 -15.07
CA GLY A 425 11.12 31.38 -16.49
C GLY A 425 12.08 32.49 -16.90
N TYR A 426 12.10 32.77 -18.20
CA TYR A 426 12.87 33.83 -18.83
C TYR A 426 11.99 34.61 -19.81
N ASN A 427 11.98 35.93 -19.71
CA ASN A 427 11.25 36.80 -20.64
C ASN A 427 12.25 37.43 -21.64
N PRO A 428 12.19 37.06 -22.93
CA PRO A 428 13.13 37.58 -23.93
C PRO A 428 12.91 39.07 -24.27
N ALA A 429 11.71 39.60 -24.07
CA ALA A 429 11.42 41.01 -24.36
C ALA A 429 12.05 41.95 -23.32
N SER A 430 11.97 41.59 -22.04
CA SER A 430 12.61 42.36 -20.95
C SER A 430 14.02 41.88 -20.61
N GLN A 431 14.46 40.75 -21.17
CA GLN A 431 15.72 40.05 -20.85
C GLN A 431 15.88 39.74 -19.36
N GLN A 432 14.77 39.41 -18.68
CA GLN A 432 14.76 39.10 -17.25
C GLN A 432 14.46 37.62 -16.98
N PHE A 433 15.19 37.07 -16.02
CA PHE A 433 14.92 35.77 -15.41
C PHE A 433 14.04 35.97 -14.17
N THR A 434 12.97 35.17 -14.06
CA THR A 434 12.12 35.13 -12.87
C THR A 434 12.55 33.99 -11.97
N LEU A 435 13.06 34.30 -10.78
CA LEU A 435 13.46 33.30 -9.79
C LEU A 435 12.58 33.38 -8.54
N PHE A 436 12.34 32.23 -7.93
CA PHE A 436 11.60 32.08 -6.69
C PHE A 436 12.53 31.67 -5.55
N ASN A 437 12.47 32.44 -4.46
CA ASN A 437 13.11 32.14 -3.19
C ASN A 437 12.19 31.20 -2.38
N PRO A 438 12.63 29.98 -2.03
CA PRO A 438 11.81 29.04 -1.26
C PRO A 438 11.41 29.53 0.14
N TRP A 439 11.97 30.64 0.65
CA TRP A 439 11.45 31.32 1.84
C TRP A 439 9.99 31.82 1.70
N GLY A 440 9.46 31.82 0.47
CA GLY A 440 8.05 32.08 0.17
C GLY A 440 7.76 33.50 -0.29
N ILE A 441 6.49 33.77 -0.61
CA ILE A 441 6.05 35.05 -1.17
C ILE A 441 5.96 36.11 -0.06
N ASN A 442 7.00 36.94 0.05
CA ASN A 442 6.96 38.19 0.80
C ASN A 442 7.60 39.32 -0.03
N ASN A 443 6.77 40.11 -0.71
CA ASN A 443 7.23 41.14 -1.64
C ASN A 443 7.78 42.40 -0.95
N ASN A 444 7.52 42.58 0.35
CA ASN A 444 8.01 43.72 1.13
C ASN A 444 9.32 43.41 1.88
N SER A 445 9.90 42.24 1.64
CA SER A 445 11.16 41.80 2.23
C SER A 445 12.35 42.35 1.46
N THR A 446 13.47 42.59 2.17
CA THR A 446 14.77 42.85 1.52
C THR A 446 15.27 41.64 0.72
N LYS A 447 14.77 40.43 1.02
CA LYS A 447 15.01 39.19 0.28
C LYS A 447 13.65 38.65 -0.20
N PRO A 448 13.08 39.20 -1.29
CA PRO A 448 11.71 38.88 -1.68
C PRO A 448 11.57 37.45 -2.20
N GLY A 449 10.32 36.99 -2.21
CA GLY A 449 9.94 35.67 -2.72
C GLY A 449 10.15 35.52 -4.22
N ILE A 450 9.96 36.61 -4.98
CA ILE A 450 10.19 36.67 -6.42
C ILE A 450 11.24 37.73 -6.70
N VAL A 451 12.24 37.36 -7.50
CA VAL A 451 13.23 38.29 -8.03
C VAL A 451 13.23 38.22 -9.55
N GLN A 452 13.27 39.39 -10.19
CA GLN A 452 13.46 39.55 -11.62
C GLN A 452 14.88 40.05 -11.84
N LEU A 453 15.72 39.24 -12.47
CA LEU A 453 17.14 39.52 -12.59
C LEU A 453 17.56 39.55 -14.06
N ASN A 454 18.37 40.54 -14.43
CA ASN A 454 19.07 40.53 -15.71
C ASN A 454 20.29 39.59 -15.65
N TRP A 455 20.93 39.35 -16.80
CA TRP A 455 22.05 38.41 -16.89
C TRP A 455 23.25 38.80 -16.01
N SER A 456 23.59 40.09 -15.93
CA SER A 456 24.72 40.57 -15.10
C SER A 456 24.49 40.28 -13.61
N GLU A 457 23.25 40.40 -13.15
CA GLU A 457 22.86 40.10 -11.77
C GLU A 457 22.95 38.61 -11.47
N ILE A 458 22.55 37.76 -12.42
CA ILE A 458 22.72 36.30 -12.34
C ILE A 458 24.21 35.94 -12.21
N GLN A 459 25.06 36.45 -13.11
CA GLN A 459 26.50 36.20 -13.08
C GLN A 459 27.15 36.68 -11.78
N THR A 460 26.67 37.78 -11.22
CA THR A 460 27.21 38.35 -9.98
C THR A 460 26.88 37.47 -8.78
N SER A 461 25.63 37.02 -8.65
CA SER A 461 25.12 36.38 -7.43
C SER A 461 25.10 34.85 -7.44
N PHE A 462 25.12 34.20 -8.60
CA PHE A 462 24.92 32.74 -8.71
C PHE A 462 26.20 32.01 -9.15
N ASN A 463 26.40 30.80 -8.60
CA ASN A 463 27.61 30.00 -8.79
C ASN A 463 27.44 28.93 -9.87
N TYR A 464 26.35 28.17 -9.79
CA TYR A 464 26.01 27.09 -10.72
C TYR A 464 24.49 26.89 -10.77
N TRP A 465 24.03 26.05 -11.69
CA TRP A 465 22.65 25.61 -11.74
C TRP A 465 22.55 24.09 -11.88
N ASP A 466 21.53 23.52 -11.26
CA ASP A 466 21.13 22.13 -11.38
C ASP A 466 19.87 22.06 -12.23
N GLY A 467 19.66 20.95 -12.93
CA GLY A 467 18.41 20.78 -13.66
C GLY A 467 18.19 19.39 -14.26
N THR A 468 16.95 19.12 -14.65
CA THR A 468 16.56 17.84 -15.27
C THR A 468 17.14 17.68 -16.67
N ILE A 469 17.61 16.48 -17.02
CA ILE A 469 18.12 16.13 -18.35
C ILE A 469 17.02 15.36 -19.08
N ASN A 470 16.47 15.95 -20.15
CA ASN A 470 15.43 15.37 -21.03
C ASN A 470 14.08 15.07 -20.36
N ARG A 471 13.08 15.90 -20.65
CA ARG A 471 11.68 15.60 -20.33
C ARG A 471 11.11 14.86 -21.54
N ALA A 472 10.98 13.54 -21.45
CA ALA A 472 10.27 12.74 -22.46
C ALA A 472 8.78 13.12 -22.46
#